data_AF-A0A212ACG9-F1
#
_entry.id   AF-A0A212ACG9-F1
#
_cell.length_a   1.000
_cell.length_b   1.000
_cell.length_c   1.000
_cell.angle_alpha   90.00
_cell.angle_beta   90.00
_cell.angle_gamma   90.00
#
_symmetry.space_group_name_H-M   'P 1'
#
loop_
_entity.id
_entity.type
_entity.pdbx_description
1 polymer ?
#
loop_
_entity_poly.entity_id
_entity_poly.type
_entity_poly.pdbx_seq_one_letter_code
_entity_poly.pdbx_strand_id
1 'polypeptide(L)'
;MANLISPQKVENPGALAGATGADKKASELQSKSYPDPDDDASPPRLLQGNWNSARWRWLEAMLRERDLPAAAKNLATVIVTQAADHATGDCLWHNEGFAEALAVSVDTVKRAFRSLANAGWLIRSDGRGRGKRAVMVFMMPGNIAQAAPGKRGNHAAAAPVKQGNTAPISRPENGATLRVAHPKTVQPCSEKGAELHFPPHTPL
;
A
#
# COMPACT_ATOMS: atom_id res chain seq x y z
N MET A 1 11.82 -49.83 -42.65
CA MET A 1 11.12 -48.84 -43.49
C MET A 1 11.21 -47.51 -42.78
N ALA A 2 12.12 -46.66 -43.24
CA ALA A 2 12.38 -45.32 -42.68
C ALA A 2 11.38 -44.32 -43.30
N ASN A 3 10.87 -43.38 -42.52
CA ASN A 3 10.17 -42.22 -43.07
C ASN A 3 10.79 -40.93 -42.50
N LEU A 4 11.28 -40.12 -43.42
CA LEU A 4 12.11 -38.93 -43.20
C LEU A 4 11.25 -37.73 -42.79
N ILE A 5 11.78 -36.95 -41.85
CA ILE A 5 11.35 -35.60 -41.50
C ILE A 5 12.06 -34.64 -42.47
N SER A 6 11.30 -33.84 -43.22
CA SER A 6 11.80 -32.72 -44.03
C SER A 6 11.29 -31.39 -43.46
N PRO A 7 12.17 -30.45 -43.05
CA PRO A 7 11.79 -29.07 -42.80
C PRO A 7 11.94 -28.22 -44.08
N GLN A 8 10.85 -27.62 -44.54
CA GLN A 8 10.85 -26.64 -45.64
C GLN A 8 11.33 -25.28 -45.12
N LYS A 9 12.45 -24.83 -45.68
CA LYS A 9 13.07 -23.52 -45.52
C LYS A 9 12.43 -22.57 -46.55
N VAL A 10 11.70 -21.55 -46.10
CA VAL A 10 11.20 -20.49 -46.99
C VAL A 10 12.13 -19.31 -46.90
N GLU A 11 12.99 -19.20 -47.90
CA GLU A 11 13.86 -18.06 -48.16
C GLU A 11 13.00 -16.91 -48.74
N ASN A 12 13.19 -15.70 -48.23
CA ASN A 12 12.46 -14.51 -48.66
C ASN A 12 13.46 -13.53 -49.31
N PRO A 13 13.63 -13.54 -50.65
CA PRO A 13 14.53 -12.64 -51.34
C PRO A 13 13.77 -11.38 -51.77
N GLY A 14 13.94 -10.30 -51.03
CA GLY A 14 13.22 -9.05 -51.29
C GLY A 14 14.02 -7.79 -51.02
N ALA A 15 14.58 -7.25 -52.11
CA ALA A 15 14.87 -5.83 -52.37
C ALA A 15 16.01 -5.14 -51.60
N LEU A 16 17.18 -5.17 -52.24
CA LEU A 16 18.25 -4.17 -52.13
C LEU A 16 18.05 -3.17 -53.28
N ALA A 17 17.67 -1.92 -52.99
CA ALA A 17 17.71 -0.81 -53.92
C ALA A 17 18.02 0.47 -53.15
N GLY A 18 19.15 1.11 -53.48
CA GLY A 18 19.68 2.26 -52.77
C GLY A 18 19.00 3.58 -53.14
N ALA A 19 19.33 4.62 -52.36
CA ALA A 19 19.29 6.00 -52.79
C ALA A 19 20.21 6.85 -51.89
N THR A 20 21.32 7.29 -52.48
CA THR A 20 22.14 8.40 -52.01
C THR A 20 21.41 9.73 -52.25
N GLY A 21 21.43 10.66 -51.29
CA GLY A 21 20.85 11.99 -51.49
C GLY A 21 21.01 12.94 -50.31
N ALA A 22 22.07 13.75 -50.42
CA ALA A 22 22.42 15.02 -49.77
C ALA A 22 21.38 15.83 -48.94
N ASP A 23 21.93 16.36 -47.83
CA ASP A 23 21.82 17.73 -47.29
C ASP A 23 20.44 18.38 -47.01
N LYS A 24 20.23 18.74 -45.73
CA LYS A 24 20.27 20.15 -45.24
C LYS A 24 19.86 20.26 -43.77
N LYS A 25 20.71 21.01 -43.04
CA LYS A 25 20.45 21.81 -41.83
C LYS A 25 19.08 21.65 -41.13
N ALA A 26 19.13 21.11 -39.92
CA ALA A 26 18.39 21.66 -38.79
C ALA A 26 19.33 21.68 -37.59
N SER A 27 19.96 22.85 -37.39
CA SER A 27 20.65 23.19 -36.16
C SER A 27 19.66 23.24 -35.00
N GLU A 28 20.17 22.94 -33.80
CA GLU A 28 19.59 23.32 -32.51
C GLU A 28 18.28 22.64 -32.11
N LEU A 29 18.36 21.33 -31.85
CA LEU A 29 17.81 20.81 -30.61
C LEU A 29 18.98 20.62 -29.66
N GLN A 30 19.25 21.65 -28.86
CA GLN A 30 20.00 21.47 -27.62
C GLN A 30 19.36 20.30 -26.90
N SER A 31 20.07 19.18 -26.82
CA SER A 31 19.79 18.09 -25.91
C SER A 31 19.81 18.73 -24.53
N LYS A 32 18.62 19.11 -24.05
CA LYS A 32 18.41 19.50 -22.67
C LYS A 32 18.64 18.21 -21.91
N SER A 33 19.89 17.99 -21.50
CA SER A 33 20.24 16.99 -20.51
C SER A 33 19.34 17.29 -19.32
N TYR A 34 18.29 16.50 -19.19
CA TYR A 34 17.60 16.40 -17.93
C TYR A 34 18.67 15.92 -16.94
N PRO A 35 18.94 16.66 -15.85
CA PRO A 35 19.63 16.04 -14.73
C PRO A 35 18.75 14.87 -14.30
N ASP A 36 19.28 13.65 -14.38
CA ASP A 36 18.64 12.45 -13.84
C ASP A 36 18.22 12.74 -12.40
N PRO A 37 16.90 12.85 -12.11
CA PRO A 37 16.47 12.80 -10.74
C PRO A 37 16.43 11.32 -10.35
N ASP A 38 17.18 10.98 -9.30
CA ASP A 38 16.99 9.77 -8.49
C ASP A 38 17.76 8.50 -8.93
N ASP A 39 19.09 8.61 -9.02
CA ASP A 39 20.04 7.48 -8.96
C ASP A 39 20.25 6.97 -7.51
N ASP A 40 19.15 6.64 -6.81
CA ASP A 40 19.25 6.04 -5.46
C ASP A 40 18.08 5.12 -5.07
N ALA A 41 17.15 4.85 -5.99
CA ALA A 41 16.08 3.87 -5.78
C ALA A 41 16.55 2.48 -6.22
N SER A 42 17.40 1.84 -5.43
CA SER A 42 17.67 0.41 -5.60
C SER A 42 16.33 -0.34 -5.64
N PRO A 43 16.07 -1.20 -6.63
CA PRO A 43 14.82 -1.92 -6.69
C PRO A 43 14.62 -2.73 -5.41
N PRO A 44 13.40 -2.78 -4.86
CA PRO A 44 13.12 -3.49 -3.62
C PRO A 44 13.57 -4.95 -3.76
N ARG A 45 14.50 -5.38 -2.91
CA ARG A 45 15.09 -6.71 -3.00
C ARG A 45 14.10 -7.72 -2.44
N LEU A 46 13.69 -8.67 -3.28
CA LEU A 46 12.99 -9.86 -2.81
C LEU A 46 13.84 -10.57 -1.77
N LEU A 47 13.19 -11.11 -0.74
CA LEU A 47 13.89 -11.86 0.30
C LEU A 47 14.57 -13.09 -0.34
N GLN A 48 15.90 -13.08 -0.41
CA GLN A 48 16.67 -14.16 -1.03
C GLN A 48 16.92 -15.30 -0.04
N GLY A 49 16.85 -16.55 -0.53
CA GLY A 49 17.19 -17.75 0.23
C GLY A 49 15.98 -18.48 0.83
N ASN A 50 16.26 -19.45 1.70
CA ASN A 50 15.22 -20.23 2.36
C ASN A 50 14.42 -19.35 3.34
N TRP A 51 13.11 -19.28 3.10
CA TRP A 51 12.16 -18.50 3.91
C TRP A 51 12.31 -18.78 5.41
N ASN A 52 12.47 -20.04 5.83
CA ASN A 52 12.52 -20.40 7.25
C ASN A 52 13.63 -19.67 8.03
N SER A 53 14.77 -19.42 7.38
CA SER A 53 15.88 -18.66 7.96
C SER A 53 15.74 -17.17 7.68
N ALA A 54 15.32 -16.81 6.47
CA ALA A 54 15.23 -15.42 6.03
C ALA A 54 14.15 -14.62 6.78
N ARG A 55 13.06 -15.28 7.21
CA ARG A 55 11.96 -14.64 7.96
C ARG A 55 12.42 -14.00 9.28
N TRP A 56 13.42 -14.58 9.95
CA TRP A 56 13.96 -14.03 11.20
C TRP A 56 14.80 -12.79 10.95
N ARG A 57 15.62 -12.80 9.90
CA ARG A 57 16.39 -11.61 9.48
C ARG A 57 15.46 -10.49 9.03
N TRP A 58 14.40 -10.83 8.31
CA TRP A 58 13.35 -9.89 7.90
C TRP A 58 12.67 -9.27 9.12
N LEU A 59 12.25 -10.09 10.09
CA LEU A 59 11.62 -9.62 11.33
C LEU A 59 12.56 -8.72 12.13
N GLU A 60 13.82 -9.13 12.31
CA GLU A 60 14.81 -8.36 13.06
C GLU A 60 15.06 -6.99 12.42
N ALA A 61 15.23 -6.93 11.10
CA ALA A 61 15.41 -5.68 10.38
C ALA A 61 14.19 -4.75 10.54
N MET A 62 12.98 -5.29 10.41
CA MET A 62 11.75 -4.53 10.55
C MET A 62 11.50 -4.04 11.98
N LEU A 63 11.91 -4.80 13.01
CA LEU A 63 11.81 -4.36 14.40
C LEU A 63 12.74 -3.18 14.72
N ARG A 64 13.90 -3.10 14.05
CA ARG A 64 14.86 -1.98 14.18
C ARG A 64 14.38 -0.69 13.53
N GLU A 65 13.40 -0.76 12.61
CA GLU A 65 12.84 0.38 11.90
C GLU A 65 12.16 1.36 12.87
N ARG A 66 12.50 2.66 12.83
CA ARG A 66 11.98 3.63 13.82
C ARG A 66 10.64 4.21 13.42
N ASP A 67 10.40 4.36 12.12
CA ASP A 67 9.22 5.05 11.60
C ASP A 67 7.99 4.16 11.47
N LEU A 68 8.11 2.89 11.85
CA LEU A 68 7.04 1.90 11.75
C LEU A 68 6.16 1.89 13.01
N PRO A 69 4.82 1.98 12.89
CA PRO A 69 3.93 1.95 14.05
C PRO A 69 4.01 0.59 14.78
N ALA A 70 3.82 0.62 16.10
CA ALA A 70 3.88 -0.58 16.95
C ALA A 70 2.90 -1.68 16.49
N ALA A 71 1.71 -1.31 16.03
CA ALA A 71 0.74 -2.27 15.49
C ALA A 71 1.25 -3.03 14.25
N ALA A 72 2.03 -2.37 13.39
CA ALA A 72 2.65 -3.00 12.23
C ALA A 72 3.76 -3.97 12.64
N LYS A 73 4.57 -3.59 13.64
CA LYS A 73 5.60 -4.47 14.20
C LYS A 73 4.98 -5.73 14.82
N ASN A 74 3.95 -5.57 15.65
CA ASN A 74 3.25 -6.69 16.28
C ASN A 74 2.60 -7.61 15.23
N LEU A 75 1.97 -7.03 14.21
CA LEU A 75 1.39 -7.79 13.10
C LEU A 75 2.44 -8.64 12.39
N ALA A 76 3.59 -8.07 12.06
CA ALA A 76 4.66 -8.80 11.41
C ALA A 76 5.28 -9.90 12.28
N THR A 77 5.37 -9.71 13.60
CA THR A 77 5.71 -10.79 14.54
C THR A 77 4.73 -11.95 14.43
N VAL A 78 3.41 -11.68 14.41
CA VAL A 78 2.39 -12.73 14.24
C VAL A 78 2.48 -13.40 12.88
N ILE A 79 2.74 -12.64 11.80
CA ILE A 79 2.92 -13.20 10.46
C ILE A 79 4.06 -14.23 10.46
N VAL A 80 5.23 -13.87 10.97
CA VAL A 80 6.43 -14.71 10.94
C VAL A 80 6.33 -15.92 11.87
N THR A 81 5.66 -15.77 13.02
CA THR A 81 5.63 -16.80 14.07
C THR A 81 4.46 -17.75 13.99
N GLN A 82 3.30 -17.31 13.46
CA GLN A 82 2.05 -18.06 13.54
C GLN A 82 1.33 -18.21 12.20
N ALA A 83 1.27 -17.15 11.39
CA ALA A 83 0.36 -17.13 10.24
C ALA A 83 0.97 -17.65 8.93
N ALA A 84 2.26 -17.37 8.70
CA ALA A 84 2.97 -17.80 7.49
C ALA A 84 3.56 -19.19 7.66
N ASP A 85 3.38 -20.04 6.65
CA ASP A 85 3.99 -21.36 6.62
C ASP A 85 5.52 -21.24 6.72
N HIS A 86 6.13 -22.10 7.52
CA HIS A 86 7.57 -22.00 7.82
C HIS A 86 8.45 -22.39 6.62
N ALA A 87 7.93 -23.21 5.70
CA ALA A 87 8.67 -23.66 4.52
C ALA A 87 8.42 -22.76 3.31
N THR A 88 7.15 -22.39 3.05
CA THR A 88 6.80 -21.66 1.82
C THR A 88 6.63 -20.15 2.03
N GLY A 89 6.31 -19.70 3.24
CA GLY A 89 5.95 -18.31 3.52
C GLY A 89 4.53 -17.93 3.09
N ASP A 90 3.74 -18.90 2.61
CA ASP A 90 2.34 -18.65 2.29
C ASP A 90 1.54 -18.39 3.56
N CYS A 91 0.68 -17.36 3.50
CA CYS A 91 -0.20 -17.01 4.61
C CYS A 91 -1.64 -17.43 4.28
N LEU A 92 -2.19 -18.35 5.07
CA LEU A 92 -3.58 -18.82 4.93
C LEU A 92 -4.58 -18.00 5.75
N TRP A 93 -4.10 -17.09 6.60
CA TRP A 93 -4.94 -16.33 7.50
C TRP A 93 -5.69 -15.19 6.81
N HIS A 94 -6.93 -15.00 7.25
CA HIS A 94 -7.77 -13.85 6.92
C HIS A 94 -7.46 -12.68 7.88
N ASN A 95 -7.91 -11.47 7.54
CA ASN A 95 -7.75 -10.31 8.44
C ASN A 95 -8.40 -10.52 9.82
N GLU A 96 -9.45 -11.34 9.89
CA GLU A 96 -10.13 -11.72 11.13
C GLU A 96 -9.22 -12.56 12.05
N GLY A 97 -8.47 -13.52 11.51
CA GLY A 97 -7.52 -14.32 12.30
C GLY A 97 -6.39 -13.47 12.88
N PHE A 98 -5.90 -12.49 12.12
CA PHE A 98 -4.95 -11.51 12.66
C PHE A 98 -5.55 -10.61 13.74
N ALA A 99 -6.80 -10.20 13.58
CA ALA A 99 -7.50 -9.35 14.54
C ALA A 99 -7.69 -10.09 15.87
N GLU A 100 -8.07 -11.37 15.81
CA GLU A 100 -8.20 -12.25 16.98
C GLU A 100 -6.86 -12.47 17.68
N ALA A 101 -5.81 -12.85 16.94
CA ALA A 101 -4.49 -13.11 17.52
C ALA A 101 -3.84 -11.88 18.18
N LEU A 102 -4.14 -10.68 17.67
CA LEU A 102 -3.63 -9.42 18.22
C LEU A 102 -4.59 -8.77 19.23
N ALA A 103 -5.81 -9.30 19.41
CA ALA A 103 -6.89 -8.68 20.17
C ALA A 103 -7.18 -7.22 19.77
N VAL A 104 -7.19 -6.94 18.46
CA VAL A 104 -7.48 -5.61 17.90
C VAL A 104 -8.58 -5.67 16.84
N SER A 105 -9.09 -4.52 16.42
CA SER A 105 -10.09 -4.47 15.35
C SER A 105 -9.49 -4.82 13.98
N VAL A 106 -10.33 -5.34 13.08
CA VAL A 106 -9.96 -5.61 11.68
C VAL A 106 -9.49 -4.34 10.95
N ASP A 107 -10.02 -3.16 11.31
CA ASP A 107 -9.55 -1.89 10.73
C ASP A 107 -8.10 -1.57 11.15
N THR A 108 -7.75 -1.83 12.42
CA THR A 108 -6.38 -1.70 12.91
C THR A 108 -5.43 -2.63 12.15
N VAL A 109 -5.83 -3.88 11.92
CA VAL A 109 -5.07 -4.83 11.10
C VAL A 109 -4.86 -4.31 9.68
N LYS A 110 -5.91 -3.82 9.02
CA LYS A 110 -5.82 -3.23 7.67
C LYS A 110 -4.91 -1.99 7.63
N ARG A 111 -4.93 -1.14 8.66
CA ARG A 111 -4.01 0.00 8.79
C ARG A 111 -2.57 -0.45 8.97
N ALA A 112 -2.33 -1.48 9.79
CA ALA A 112 -1.02 -2.06 10.00
C ALA A 112 -0.44 -2.66 8.69
N PHE A 113 -1.23 -3.43 7.93
CA PHE A 113 -0.83 -3.93 6.60
C PHE A 113 -0.51 -2.80 5.62
N ARG A 114 -1.32 -1.72 5.58
CA ARG A 114 -1.01 -0.54 4.75
C ARG A 114 0.30 0.12 5.16
N SER A 115 0.57 0.20 6.46
CA SER A 115 1.82 0.78 6.98
C SER A 115 3.04 -0.05 6.54
N LEU A 116 2.95 -1.39 6.63
CA LEU A 116 3.99 -2.30 6.14
C LEU A 116 4.22 -2.18 4.63
N ALA A 117 3.15 -2.08 3.85
CA ALA A 117 3.23 -1.94 2.41
C ALA A 117 3.81 -0.60 1.98
N ASN A 118 3.38 0.49 2.62
CA ASN A 118 3.90 1.84 2.35
C ASN A 118 5.38 1.97 2.70
N ALA A 119 5.84 1.28 3.75
CA ALA A 119 7.25 1.21 4.13
C ALA A 119 8.05 0.18 3.30
N GLY A 120 7.42 -0.48 2.32
CA GLY A 120 8.10 -1.38 1.39
C GLY A 120 8.55 -2.71 1.99
N TRP A 121 7.99 -3.12 3.12
CA TRP A 121 8.33 -4.41 3.76
C TRP A 121 7.53 -5.59 3.19
N LEU A 122 6.37 -5.30 2.61
CA LEU A 122 5.42 -6.31 2.16
C LEU A 122 4.62 -5.84 0.95
N ILE A 123 4.54 -6.68 -0.08
CA ILE A 123 3.49 -6.55 -1.10
C ILE A 123 2.41 -7.57 -0.77
N ARG A 124 1.17 -7.09 -0.67
CA ARG A 124 0.01 -7.93 -0.40
C ARG A 124 -0.96 -7.85 -1.56
N SER A 125 -1.25 -9.00 -2.17
CA SER A 125 -2.32 -9.14 -3.14
C SER A 125 -3.49 -9.85 -2.48
N ASP A 126 -4.55 -9.11 -2.18
CA ASP A 126 -5.81 -9.69 -1.75
C ASP A 126 -6.49 -10.37 -2.93
N GLY A 127 -6.69 -11.67 -2.81
CA GLY A 127 -7.45 -12.44 -3.79
C GLY A 127 -8.89 -11.92 -3.93
N ARG A 128 -9.29 -11.46 -5.11
CA ARG A 128 -10.67 -11.03 -5.38
C ARG A 128 -11.52 -12.24 -5.75
N GLY A 129 -12.47 -12.62 -4.87
CA GLY A 129 -13.45 -13.68 -5.13
C GLY A 129 -13.49 -14.78 -4.06
N ARG A 130 -14.55 -15.60 -4.09
CA ARG A 130 -14.73 -16.70 -3.13
C ARG A 130 -13.59 -17.71 -3.28
N GLY A 131 -12.85 -17.96 -2.19
CA GLY A 131 -11.76 -18.93 -2.14
C GLY A 131 -10.40 -18.45 -2.65
N LYS A 132 -10.23 -17.17 -3.01
CA LYS A 132 -8.90 -16.64 -3.35
C LYS A 132 -8.15 -16.24 -2.08
N ARG A 133 -6.91 -16.73 -1.97
CA ARG A 133 -6.02 -16.50 -0.82
C ARG A 133 -5.30 -15.17 -0.96
N ALA A 134 -4.92 -14.57 0.16
CA ALA A 134 -4.00 -13.45 0.16
C ALA A 134 -2.60 -13.98 -0.17
N VAL A 135 -1.96 -13.42 -1.19
CA VAL A 135 -0.56 -13.71 -1.49
C VAL A 135 0.27 -12.57 -0.90
N MET A 136 1.26 -12.93 -0.09
CA MET A 136 2.17 -11.99 0.55
C MET A 136 3.57 -12.21 -0.01
N VAL A 137 4.20 -11.13 -0.47
CA VAL A 137 5.59 -11.14 -0.93
C VAL A 137 6.38 -10.27 0.05
N PHE A 138 7.33 -10.91 0.74
CA PHE A 138 8.18 -10.26 1.72
C PHE A 138 9.39 -9.62 1.06
N MET A 139 9.66 -8.37 1.43
CA MET A 139 10.74 -7.58 0.85
C MET A 139 11.66 -7.07 1.95
N MET A 140 12.94 -6.96 1.63
CA MET A 140 13.88 -6.18 2.42
C MET A 140 13.96 -4.79 1.79
N PRO A 141 13.83 -3.70 2.56
CA PRO A 141 14.05 -2.38 2.01
C PRO A 141 15.50 -2.28 1.55
N GLY A 142 15.70 -2.24 0.24
CA GLY A 142 16.84 -1.59 -0.37
C GLY A 142 16.32 -0.24 -0.83
N ASN A 143 16.68 0.83 -0.11
CA ASN A 143 16.32 2.23 -0.37
C ASN A 143 15.11 2.42 -1.31
N ILE A 144 13.92 2.00 -0.85
CA ILE A 144 12.71 2.07 -1.66
C ILE A 144 12.28 3.53 -1.58
N ALA A 145 12.81 4.36 -2.47
CA ALA A 145 12.26 5.66 -2.76
C ALA A 145 10.75 5.47 -2.92
N GLN A 146 10.01 6.12 -2.02
CA GLN A 146 8.59 5.95 -1.77
C GLN A 146 7.86 5.61 -3.07
N ALA A 147 7.36 4.37 -3.18
CA ALA A 147 6.46 4.00 -4.27
C ALA A 147 5.23 4.90 -4.13
N ALA A 148 5.22 5.99 -4.90
CA ALA A 148 4.18 7.00 -4.86
C ALA A 148 2.82 6.32 -5.01
N PRO A 149 1.79 6.75 -4.27
CA PRO A 149 0.45 6.23 -4.48
C PRO A 149 0.07 6.51 -5.93
N GLY A 150 -0.09 5.44 -6.71
CA GLY A 150 -0.55 5.49 -8.09
C GLY A 150 -1.77 6.39 -8.18
N LYS A 151 -1.58 7.52 -8.86
CA LYS A 151 -2.57 8.55 -9.17
C LYS A 151 -3.69 7.89 -9.98
N ARG A 152 -4.69 7.31 -9.29
CA ARG A 152 -5.95 6.94 -9.92
C ARG A 152 -6.63 8.25 -10.31
N GLY A 153 -6.80 8.44 -11.61
CA GLY A 153 -7.29 9.67 -12.21
C GLY A 153 -8.62 10.11 -11.58
N ASN A 154 -8.56 11.24 -10.85
CA ASN A 154 -9.70 12.11 -10.75
C ASN A 154 -9.77 12.91 -12.07
N HIS A 155 -10.77 12.61 -12.90
CA HIS A 155 -11.30 13.62 -13.81
C HIS A 155 -12.00 14.70 -12.96
N ALA A 156 -11.21 15.55 -12.32
CA ALA A 156 -11.70 16.83 -11.82
C ALA A 156 -11.72 17.78 -13.03
N ALA A 157 -12.89 17.92 -13.65
CA ALA A 157 -13.14 19.02 -14.56
C ALA A 157 -12.94 20.32 -13.78
N ALA A 158 -12.01 21.14 -14.27
CA ALA A 158 -11.74 22.47 -13.76
C ALA A 158 -13.00 23.33 -13.88
N ALA A 159 -13.43 23.95 -12.78
CA ALA A 159 -14.31 25.10 -12.79
C ALA A 159 -13.48 26.34 -12.44
N PRO A 160 -13.52 27.42 -13.24
CA PRO A 160 -12.67 28.58 -13.04
C PRO A 160 -13.16 29.46 -11.88
N VAL A 161 -12.20 29.91 -11.09
CA VAL A 161 -12.33 30.97 -10.09
C VAL A 161 -12.77 32.25 -10.76
N LYS A 162 -13.89 32.83 -10.31
CA LYS A 162 -14.29 34.21 -10.65
C LYS A 162 -14.39 35.04 -9.37
N GLN A 163 -13.52 36.05 -9.32
CA GLN A 163 -13.33 37.06 -8.28
C GLN A 163 -14.40 38.18 -8.33
N GLY A 164 -14.66 38.79 -7.16
CA GLY A 164 -15.36 40.08 -6.99
C GLY A 164 -16.88 39.95 -6.78
N ASN A 165 -17.57 40.67 -5.89
CA ASN A 165 -17.32 41.99 -5.32
C ASN A 165 -18.22 42.20 -4.07
N THR A 166 -17.88 43.18 -3.22
CA THR A 166 -18.56 43.59 -1.97
C THR A 166 -19.90 44.32 -2.16
N ALA A 167 -20.90 43.96 -1.31
CA ALA A 167 -22.05 44.72 -0.71
C ALA A 167 -23.08 45.43 -1.64
N PRO A 168 -24.39 45.59 -1.29
CA PRO A 168 -24.92 45.88 0.05
C PRO A 168 -26.22 45.18 0.50
N ILE A 169 -26.55 45.46 1.76
CA ILE A 169 -27.77 45.17 2.53
C ILE A 169 -29.06 45.35 1.72
N SER A 170 -29.97 44.37 1.80
CA SER A 170 -31.42 44.57 1.65
C SER A 170 -32.18 43.44 2.38
N ARG A 171 -32.97 43.84 3.37
CA ARG A 171 -33.99 43.06 4.09
C ARG A 171 -35.28 43.04 3.25
N PRO A 172 -36.00 41.91 3.17
CA PRO A 172 -37.37 41.83 3.72
C PRO A 172 -37.56 40.49 4.47
N GLU A 173 -38.00 40.49 5.72
CA GLU A 173 -39.41 40.48 6.14
C GLU A 173 -40.24 39.27 5.65
N ASN A 174 -40.57 38.43 6.63
CA ASN A 174 -41.77 37.60 6.77
C ASN A 174 -41.79 36.21 6.11
N GLY A 175 -41.90 35.18 6.96
CA GLY A 175 -42.38 33.85 6.55
C GLY A 175 -41.93 32.72 7.45
N ALA A 176 -42.80 32.31 8.38
CA ALA A 176 -42.75 31.12 9.22
C ALA A 176 -42.13 29.88 8.52
N THR A 177 -41.40 28.98 9.19
CA THR A 177 -41.99 28.03 10.17
C THR A 177 -40.88 27.43 11.03
N LEU A 178 -41.04 27.53 12.35
CA LEU A 178 -40.24 26.81 13.33
C LEU A 178 -40.43 25.30 13.13
N ARG A 179 -39.35 24.58 12.82
CA ARG A 179 -39.22 23.16 13.14
C ARG A 179 -38.11 22.99 14.16
N VAL A 180 -38.55 22.94 15.42
CA VAL A 180 -37.77 22.51 16.57
C VAL A 180 -37.41 21.03 16.34
N ALA A 181 -36.15 20.77 15.98
CA ALA A 181 -35.57 19.44 16.10
C ALA A 181 -34.99 19.33 17.51
N HIS A 182 -35.54 18.40 18.30
CA HIS A 182 -35.10 18.10 19.66
C HIS A 182 -33.60 17.77 19.73
N PRO A 183 -32.85 18.34 20.69
CA PRO A 183 -31.53 17.82 21.02
C PRO A 183 -31.69 16.43 21.67
N LYS A 184 -31.05 15.42 21.08
CA LYS A 184 -30.90 14.11 21.72
C LYS A 184 -30.09 14.28 23.00
N THR A 185 -30.73 13.96 24.12
CA THR A 185 -30.14 13.81 25.44
C THR A 185 -28.88 12.95 25.35
N VAL A 186 -27.73 13.57 25.64
CA VAL A 186 -26.48 12.86 25.92
C VAL A 186 -26.66 12.16 27.26
N GLN A 187 -26.67 10.82 27.26
CA GLN A 187 -26.59 10.06 28.50
C GLN A 187 -25.22 10.30 29.15
N PRO A 188 -25.15 10.74 30.41
CA PRO A 188 -23.90 10.73 31.15
C PRO A 188 -23.51 9.28 31.48
N CYS A 189 -22.28 8.92 31.11
CA CYS A 189 -21.67 7.64 31.45
C CYS A 189 -21.49 7.58 32.97
N SER A 190 -22.23 6.70 33.67
CA SER A 190 -21.97 6.44 35.09
C SER A 190 -20.69 5.63 35.23
N GLU A 191 -19.66 6.27 35.79
CA GLU A 191 -18.49 5.62 36.36
C GLU A 191 -18.96 4.67 37.47
N LYS A 192 -18.90 3.36 37.21
CA LYS A 192 -18.89 2.35 38.27
C LYS A 192 -17.44 2.08 38.63
N GLY A 193 -16.97 2.72 39.70
CA GLY A 193 -15.74 2.37 40.37
C GLY A 193 -15.84 0.92 40.85
N ALA A 194 -15.02 0.05 40.28
CA ALA A 194 -14.74 -1.25 40.87
C ALA A 194 -13.81 -1.02 42.06
N GLU A 195 -14.38 -0.97 43.24
CA GLU A 195 -13.67 -1.01 44.52
C GLU A 195 -12.88 -2.33 44.57
N LEU A 196 -11.57 -2.25 44.35
CA LEU A 196 -10.66 -3.38 44.48
C LEU A 196 -10.54 -3.73 45.97
N HIS A 197 -11.31 -4.73 46.39
CA HIS A 197 -11.17 -5.36 47.69
C HIS A 197 -9.87 -6.18 47.72
N PHE A 198 -8.84 -5.64 48.38
CA PHE A 198 -7.61 -6.38 48.64
C PHE A 198 -7.78 -7.23 49.90
N PRO A 199 -7.50 -8.55 49.86
CA PRO A 199 -7.53 -9.38 51.05
C PRO A 199 -6.42 -8.97 52.04
N PRO A 200 -6.67 -9.02 53.36
CA PRO A 200 -5.68 -8.67 54.36
C PRO A 200 -4.50 -9.65 54.32
N HIS A 201 -3.29 -9.12 54.22
CA HIS A 201 -2.06 -9.89 54.38
C HIS A 201 -1.89 -10.27 55.84
N THR A 202 -1.81 -11.56 56.14
CA THR A 202 -1.35 -12.08 57.43
C THR A 202 0.18 -11.98 57.48
N PRO A 203 0.75 -11.24 58.45
CA PRO A 203 2.19 -11.30 58.70
C PRO A 203 2.56 -12.62 59.38
N LEU A 204 3.67 -13.22 58.92
CA LEU A 204 4.37 -14.33 59.58
C LEU A 204 5.20 -13.80 60.76
#